data_AF-A0A969LNL0-F1
#
_entry.id   AF-A0A969LNL0-F1
#
_cell.length_a   1.000
_cell.length_b   1.000
_cell.length_c   1.000
_cell.angle_alpha   90.00
_cell.angle_beta   90.00
_cell.angle_gamma   90.00
#
_symmetry.space_group_name_H-M   'P 1'
#
loop_
_entity.id
_entity.type
_entity.pdbx_description
1 polymer ?
#
loop_
_entity_poly.entity_id
_entity_poly.type
_entity_poly.pdbx_seq_one_letter_code
_entity_poly.pdbx_strand_id
1 'polypeptide(L)' 'MISKRNADAALAFCVAAVTAITTVFLVFPVIVTAFIAFDARDYLGPFPPTELSPKWFGRLFNDAYLWSAFKTSLLLAIA' A
#
# COMPACT_ATOMS: atom_id res chain seq x y z
N MET A 1 -21.29 -36.15 15.71
CA MET A 1 -21.73 -34.86 16.29
C MET A 1 -20.50 -34.00 16.49
N ILE A 2 -20.41 -32.84 15.84
CA ILE A 2 -19.28 -31.92 16.05
C ILE A 2 -19.43 -31.32 17.46
N SER A 3 -18.37 -31.41 18.27
CA SER A 3 -18.36 -30.74 19.58
C SER A 3 -18.36 -29.23 19.36
N LYS A 4 -19.17 -28.49 20.14
CA LYS A 4 -19.28 -27.02 20.06
C LYS A 4 -17.90 -26.34 20.06
N ARG A 5 -16.99 -26.83 20.91
CA ARG A 5 -15.60 -26.35 20.99
C ARG A 5 -14.83 -26.48 19.68
N ASN A 6 -15.02 -27.58 18.94
CA ASN A 6 -14.32 -27.80 17.68
C ASN A 6 -14.90 -26.92 16.56
N ALA A 7 -16.21 -26.62 16.61
CA ALA A 7 -16.84 -25.68 15.69
C ALA A 7 -16.33 -24.25 15.92
N ASP A 8 -16.24 -23.82 17.19
CA ASP A 8 -15.72 -22.50 17.55
C ASP A 8 -14.25 -22.33 17.13
N ALA A 9 -13.41 -23.35 17.37
CA ALA A 9 -12.02 -23.35 16.96
C ALA A 9 -11.86 -23.28 15.43
N ALA A 10 -12.68 -24.03 14.69
CA ALA A 10 -12.67 -24.01 13.23
C ALA A 10 -13.10 -22.62 12.69
N LEU A 11 -14.15 -22.02 13.27
CA LEU A 11 -14.60 -20.69 12.87
C LEU A 11 -13.53 -19.62 13.14
N ALA A 12 -12.91 -19.65 14.32
CA ALA A 12 -11.83 -18.73 14.67
C ALA A 12 -10.65 -18.85 13.70
N PHE A 13 -10.26 -20.08 13.34
CA PHE A 13 -9.22 -20.32 12.35
C PHE A 13 -9.62 -19.76 10.97
N CYS A 14 -10.84 -20.01 10.50
CA CYS A 14 -11.32 -19.49 9.22
C CYS A 14 -11.32 -17.95 9.19
N VAL A 15 -11.80 -17.30 10.25
CA VAL A 15 -11.79 -15.83 10.35
C VAL A 15 -10.35 -15.29 10.34
N ALA A 16 -9.45 -15.91 11.10
CA ALA A 16 -8.04 -15.53 11.10
C ALA A 16 -7.41 -15.70 9.70
N ALA A 17 -7.69 -16.81 9.02
CA ALA A 17 -7.19 -17.07 7.67
C ALA A 17 -7.71 -16.05 6.66
N VAL A 18 -9.01 -15.77 6.64
CA VAL A 18 -9.61 -14.74 5.75
C VAL A 18 -9.02 -13.37 6.04
N THR A 19 -8.86 -13.01 7.32
CA THR A 19 -8.25 -11.73 7.72
C THR A 19 -6.80 -11.65 7.25
N ALA A 20 -6.00 -12.70 7.43
CA ALA A 20 -4.61 -12.74 6.99
C ALA A 20 -4.47 -12.65 5.47
N ILE A 21 -5.27 -13.43 4.72
CA ILE A 21 -5.26 -13.41 3.24
C ILE A 21 -5.67 -12.02 2.74
N THR A 22 -6.73 -11.44 3.29
CA THR A 22 -7.20 -10.10 2.93
C THR A 22 -6.12 -9.06 3.22
N THR A 23 -5.46 -9.16 4.38
CA THR A 23 -4.38 -8.26 4.76
C THR A 23 -3.21 -8.36 3.78
N VAL A 24 -2.75 -9.57 3.46
CA VAL A 24 -1.67 -9.77 2.49
C VAL A 24 -2.06 -9.21 1.13
N PHE A 25 -3.28 -9.48 0.66
CA PHE A 25 -3.78 -9.00 -0.61
C PHE A 25 -3.84 -7.47 -0.68
N LEU A 26 -4.28 -6.80 0.39
CA LEU A 26 -4.37 -5.33 0.44
C LEU A 26 -3.02 -4.65 0.64
N VAL A 27 -2.12 -5.26 1.42
CA VAL A 27 -0.80 -4.70 1.71
C VAL A 27 0.17 -4.91 0.54
N PHE A 28 0.04 -5.99 -0.22
CA PHE A 28 0.90 -6.28 -1.36
C PHE A 28 1.02 -5.14 -2.39
N PRO A 29 -0.07 -4.54 -2.92
CA PRO A 29 0.04 -3.41 -3.85
C PRO A 29 0.66 -2.18 -3.19
N VAL A 30 0.44 -1.94 -1.89
CA VAL A 30 1.09 -0.84 -1.15
C VAL A 30 2.60 -1.04 -1.10
N ILE A 31 3.06 -2.28 -0.85
CA ILE A 31 4.49 -2.63 -0.93
C ILE A 31 5.02 -2.36 -2.33
N VAL A 32 4.32 -2.81 -3.38
CA VAL A 32 4.73 -2.56 -4.78
C VAL A 32 4.87 -1.06 -5.05
N THR A 33 3.90 -0.24 -4.63
CA THR A 33 3.98 1.23 -4.76
C THR A 33 5.15 1.81 -3.98
N ALA A 34 5.42 1.31 -2.76
CA ALA A 34 6.55 1.76 -1.96
C ALA A 34 7.90 1.50 -2.66
N PHE A 35 8.08 0.34 -3.30
CA PHE A 35 9.28 0.05 -4.11
C PHE A 35 9.35 0.91 -5.37
N ILE A 36 8.22 1.08 -6.07
CA ILE A 36 8.14 1.91 -7.28
C ILE A 36 8.44 3.38 -6.98
N ALA A 37 8.14 3.88 -5.78
CA ALA A 37 8.51 5.23 -5.38
C ALA A 37 10.03 5.49 -5.42
N PHE A 38 10.83 4.42 -5.36
CA PHE A 38 12.28 4.45 -5.52
C PHE A 38 12.74 4.05 -6.92
N ASP A 39 11.87 3.90 -7.91
CA ASP A 39 12.28 3.46 -9.24
C ASP A 39 13.13 4.54 -9.95
N ALA A 40 14.36 4.18 -10.34
CA ALA A 40 15.26 5.09 -11.03
C ALA A 40 14.88 5.33 -12.50
N ARG A 41 13.95 4.54 -13.06
CA ARG A 41 13.44 4.72 -14.43
C ARG A 41 12.56 5.97 -14.54
N ASP A 42 12.50 6.57 -15.73
CA ASP A 42 11.70 7.79 -15.96
C ASP A 42 10.21 7.50 -16.17
N TYR A 43 9.89 6.27 -16.55
CA TYR A 43 8.53 5.78 -16.74
C TYR A 43 8.29 4.51 -15.92
N LEU A 44 7.04 4.27 -15.55
CA LEU A 44 6.63 3.04 -14.85
C LEU A 44 6.99 1.82 -15.71
N GLY A 45 7.84 0.96 -15.16
CA GLY A 45 8.22 -0.30 -15.79
C GLY A 45 7.73 -1.53 -15.00
N PRO A 46 8.10 -2.75 -15.43
CA PRO A 46 7.76 -3.97 -14.72
C PRO A 46 8.32 -3.97 -13.30
N PHE A 47 7.60 -4.62 -12.37
CA PHE A 47 8.06 -4.88 -11.01
C PHE A 47 8.90 -6.18 -10.97
N PRO A 48 10.01 -6.24 -10.20
CA PRO A 48 10.55 -5.16 -9.36
C PRO A 48 11.28 -4.08 -10.17
N PRO A 49 11.45 -2.85 -9.61
CA PRO A 49 12.35 -1.86 -10.17
C PRO A 49 13.75 -2.46 -10.41
N THR A 50 14.33 -2.19 -11.58
CA THR A 50 15.67 -2.68 -11.93
C THR A 50 16.78 -1.89 -11.25
N GLU A 51 16.49 -0.64 -10.88
CA GLU A 51 17.41 0.31 -10.25
C GLU A 51 16.64 1.16 -9.23
N LEU A 52 17.28 1.50 -8.11
CA LEU A 52 16.69 2.27 -7.03
C LEU A 52 17.32 3.67 -6.90
N SER A 53 16.50 4.70 -6.76
CA SER A 53 16.90 6.10 -6.62
C SER A 53 15.86 6.92 -5.84
N PRO A 54 16.29 7.87 -4.98
CA PRO A 54 15.39 8.78 -4.29
C PRO A 54 14.93 9.97 -5.16
N LYS A 55 15.20 9.96 -6.49
CA LYS A 55 14.96 11.11 -7.38
C LYS A 55 13.55 11.69 -7.30
N TRP A 56 12.53 10.84 -7.15
CA TRP A 56 11.13 11.26 -7.10
C TRP A 56 10.77 11.98 -5.80
N PHE A 57 11.39 11.61 -4.68
CA PHE A 57 11.27 12.36 -3.43
C PHE A 57 11.91 13.75 -3.57
N GLY A 58 13.08 13.83 -4.21
CA GLY A 58 13.71 15.10 -4.56
C GLY A 58 12.76 15.98 -5.39
N ARG A 59 12.11 15.41 -6.40
CA ARG A 59 11.11 16.13 -7.21
C ARG A 59 9.88 16.54 -6.38
N LEU A 60 9.35 15.66 -5.54
CA LEU A 60 8.21 15.94 -4.66
C LEU A 60 8.45 17.18 -3.80
N PHE A 61 9.63 17.32 -3.19
CA PHE A 61 9.94 18.47 -2.33
C PHE A 61 10.26 19.76 -3.10
N ASN A 62 10.67 19.66 -4.37
CA ASN A 62 11.07 20.81 -5.19
C ASN A 62 10.00 21.25 -6.22
N ASP A 63 8.83 20.62 -6.23
CA ASP A 63 7.75 20.93 -7.17
C ASP A 63 6.61 21.70 -6.48
N ALA A 64 6.56 23.02 -6.70
CA ALA A 64 5.55 23.90 -6.12
C ALA A 64 4.13 23.53 -6.52
N TYR A 65 3.94 22.96 -7.72
CA TYR A 65 2.63 22.54 -8.20
C TYR A 65 2.09 21.40 -7.33
N LEU A 66 2.92 20.38 -7.03
CA LEU A 66 2.53 19.26 -6.16
C LEU A 66 2.13 19.73 -4.75
N TRP A 67 2.87 20.67 -4.17
CA TRP A 67 2.55 21.20 -2.84
C TRP A 67 1.29 22.07 -2.82
N SER A 68 1.05 22.85 -3.87
CA SER A 68 -0.20 23.60 -3.99
C SER A 68 -1.41 22.66 -4.07
N ALA A 69 -1.29 21.57 -4.85
CA ALA A 69 -2.32 20.54 -4.95
C ALA A 69 -2.53 19.81 -3.62
N PHE A 70 -1.46 19.45 -2.91
CA PHE A 70 -1.52 18.85 -1.58
C PHE A 70 -2.26 19.75 -0.59
N LYS A 71 -1.93 21.04 -0.55
CA LYS A 71 -2.61 22.02 0.32
C LYS A 71 -4.10 22.10 0.01
N THR A 72 -4.47 22.16 -1.27
CA THR A 72 -5.87 22.18 -1.68
C THR A 72 -6.60 20.92 -1.25
N SER A 73 -6.03 19.74 -1.48
CA SER A 73 -6.61 18.46 -1.04
C SER A 73 -6.79 18.40 0.48
N LEU A 74 -5.81 18.91 1.24
CA LEU A 74 -5.91 18.99 2.70
C LEU A 74 -7.02 19.94 3.16
N LEU A 75 -7.12 21.12 2.54
CA LEU A 75 -8.19 22.08 2.83
C LEU A 75 -9.57 21.48 2.55
N LEU A 76 -9.72 20.74 1.45
CA LEU A 76 -10.98 20.06 1.12
C LEU A 76 -11.33 18.93 2.09
N ALA A 77 -10.33 18.23 2.62
CA ALA A 77 -10.56 17.13 3.57
C ALA A 77 -11.03 17.62 4.95
N ILE A 78 -10.71 18.87 5.32
CA ILE A 78 -11.04 19.45 6.64
C ILE A 78 -12.17 20.49 6.60
N ALA A 79 -12.58 20.94 5.40
CA ALA A 79 -13.70 21.87 5.20
C ALA A 79 -15.05 21.16 5.28
#